data_AF-A0A9C6TII2-F1
#
_entry.id   AF-A0A9C6TII2-F1
#
_cell.length_a   1.000
_cell.length_b   1.000
_cell.length_c   1.000
_cell.angle_alpha   90.00
_cell.angle_beta   90.00
_cell.angle_gamma   90.00
#
_symmetry.space_group_name_H-M   'P 1'
#
loop_
_entity.id
_entity.type
_entity.pdbx_description
1 polymer ?
#
loop_
_entity_poly.entity_id
_entity_poly.type
_entity_poly.pdbx_seq_one_letter_code
_entity_poly.pdbx_strand_id
1 'polypeptide(L)'
;MRMVFGNTRCVRFQDDAELAKISTTNGDNGIKLLSSNKDHNNREARKARKFLKARVLSRVFSEDYERVRRRILDPRGQTIHRWNKIFLIIMRYRTAYVAPSSRVFGRGELVIDPAKIAARYFFKGFWLDFVAALPLPQVLIWIVIPNLGGSTMANTKNVLRFIIIFQYIPRLFLIFPLSSQIVKATGVVTETAWAGAAYNLMLYMLASHFFGACWYLLSIERQEACWRRVCDMKNSSCKYSFFDCNMVKNPLRDSWFKGSNVTKLCSPEAKFYPFGIYGDAVTSRVTTSPFFKKYFYCLWWGLRNLSSLGQNLLTSTFVGEIMFAILVATLGLVLFALLIGNMQTYLQSTTVRLEEWRVKRTDTEQWMHHRQLPQELRQSVRKYDQYKWLATRGVDEEALLKDLPLDLRRDIKRHLCIELVRRVPLFEQMDERMLDAICERLKPSLCTESTYLVREGDPVNEMLFIIRGNLDSYTTNGGRTGFFNSCRIGPGDFCGEELLTWALDPKPSVIILPCSTRTVKAISEVEAFALMAEDLKFVASQFRRLHSKQLRHKFRIHSHQWRTWAACFIQAAWRRFKKRKEAAELRAREENEAETHATRSNRKGMDVNSGADSEVVSSLQKPAEPDFSVDE
;
A
#
# COMPACT_ATOMS: atom_id res chain seq x y z
N MET A 1 -41.66 0.64 28.02
CA MET A 1 -40.46 1.50 27.99
C MET A 1 -39.86 1.40 26.59
N ARG A 2 -40.18 2.36 25.70
CA ARG A 2 -39.73 2.38 24.29
C ARG A 2 -38.41 3.17 24.22
N MET A 3 -37.32 2.54 23.77
CA MET A 3 -36.08 3.24 23.41
C MET A 3 -36.11 3.60 21.93
N VAL A 4 -35.93 4.88 21.66
CA VAL A 4 -35.87 5.51 20.33
C VAL A 4 -34.42 5.46 19.86
N PHE A 5 -34.15 4.85 18.69
CA PHE A 5 -32.87 4.94 18.01
C PHE A 5 -32.88 6.15 17.07
N GLY A 6 -31.96 7.09 17.31
CA GLY A 6 -31.72 8.25 16.45
C GLY A 6 -30.95 7.84 15.18
N ASN A 7 -31.44 8.31 14.04
CA ASN A 7 -30.81 8.19 12.72
C ASN A 7 -29.49 8.98 12.65
N THR A 8 -28.36 8.30 12.59
CA THR A 8 -27.11 8.88 12.08
C THR A 8 -27.00 8.64 10.58
N ARG A 9 -27.19 9.69 9.78
CA ARG A 9 -26.91 9.71 8.34
C ARG A 9 -25.41 9.46 8.11
N CYS A 10 -25.08 8.33 7.51
CA CYS A 10 -23.77 8.04 6.97
C CYS A 10 -23.61 8.81 5.64
N VAL A 11 -22.78 9.85 5.64
CA VAL A 11 -22.43 10.60 4.42
C VAL A 11 -21.39 9.79 3.64
N ARG A 12 -21.82 9.21 2.52
CA ARG A 12 -20.92 8.70 1.48
C ARG A 12 -20.24 9.90 0.82
N PHE A 13 -18.91 9.91 0.79
CA PHE A 13 -18.16 10.74 -0.15
C PHE A 13 -18.14 10.04 -1.50
N GLN A 14 -18.58 10.77 -2.52
CA GLN A 14 -18.66 10.37 -3.92
C GLN A 14 -17.45 11.01 -4.62
N ASP A 15 -16.59 10.19 -5.20
CA ASP A 15 -15.44 10.64 -5.98
C ASP A 15 -15.93 11.17 -7.34
N ASP A 16 -16.11 12.48 -7.47
CA ASP A 16 -16.38 13.13 -8.75
C ASP A 16 -15.10 13.83 -9.26
N ALA A 17 -14.50 13.23 -10.29
CA ALA A 17 -13.48 13.86 -11.11
C ALA A 17 -14.16 14.74 -12.17
N GLU A 18 -14.17 16.05 -11.95
CA GLU A 18 -14.61 17.02 -12.96
C GLU A 18 -13.56 17.18 -14.07
N LEU A 19 -13.88 16.66 -15.26
CA LEU A 19 -13.22 17.02 -16.51
C LEU A 19 -13.93 18.28 -17.07
N ALA A 20 -13.18 19.38 -17.18
CA ALA A 20 -13.67 20.63 -17.74
C ALA A 20 -14.16 20.47 -19.19
N LYS A 21 -15.42 20.84 -19.44
CA LYS A 21 -16.00 21.11 -20.76
C LYS A 21 -15.55 22.50 -21.22
N ILE A 22 -14.79 22.56 -22.32
CA ILE A 22 -14.55 23.81 -23.05
C ILE A 22 -15.61 23.92 -24.16
N SER A 23 -16.38 25.00 -24.11
CA SER A 23 -17.32 25.45 -25.14
C SER A 23 -16.58 26.07 -26.32
N THR A 24 -16.89 25.63 -27.54
CA THR A 24 -16.44 26.23 -28.80
C THR A 24 -17.50 27.22 -29.31
N THR A 25 -17.09 28.47 -29.57
CA THR A 25 -17.82 29.45 -30.40
C THR A 25 -17.05 29.69 -31.70
N ASN A 26 -17.78 29.72 -32.82
CA ASN A 26 -17.30 29.92 -34.19
C ASN A 26 -16.95 31.40 -34.47
N GLY A 27 -16.00 31.62 -35.40
CA GLY A 27 -15.80 32.91 -36.07
C GLY A 27 -14.48 33.07 -36.85
N ASP A 28 -14.54 32.74 -38.15
CA ASP A 28 -13.82 33.27 -39.32
C ASP A 28 -12.28 33.16 -39.59
N ASN A 29 -12.02 32.41 -40.67
CA ASN A 29 -11.24 32.71 -41.89
C ASN A 29 -9.72 32.99 -41.87
N GLY A 30 -9.00 32.10 -42.55
CA GLY A 30 -8.01 32.53 -43.56
C GLY A 30 -6.58 31.99 -43.45
N ILE A 31 -6.26 31.03 -44.33
CA ILE A 31 -4.92 30.80 -44.92
C ILE A 31 -3.85 30.16 -44.02
N LYS A 32 -3.74 28.81 -44.08
CA LYS A 32 -2.46 28.05 -44.04
C LYS A 32 -2.66 26.59 -44.46
N LEU A 33 -3.01 26.40 -45.73
CA LEU A 33 -3.11 25.09 -46.36
C LEU A 33 -1.75 24.73 -46.96
N LEU A 34 -0.85 24.11 -46.18
CA LEU A 34 0.28 23.30 -46.69
C LEU A 34 1.10 22.54 -45.63
N SER A 35 0.78 22.65 -44.33
CA SER A 35 1.51 21.92 -43.27
C SER A 35 0.81 20.66 -42.74
N SER A 36 -0.46 20.40 -43.09
CA SER A 36 -1.27 19.36 -42.43
C SER A 36 -1.17 17.96 -43.09
N ASN A 37 -0.72 17.87 -44.34
CA ASN A 37 -0.68 16.59 -45.07
C ASN A 37 0.49 15.67 -44.71
N LYS A 38 1.51 16.17 -43.98
CA LYS A 38 2.67 15.34 -43.58
C LYS A 38 2.44 14.62 -42.25
N ASP A 39 1.65 15.20 -41.35
CA ASP A 39 1.38 14.61 -40.02
C ASP A 39 0.19 13.64 -40.03
N HIS A 40 -0.77 13.80 -40.94
CA HIS A 40 -1.90 12.88 -41.04
C HIS A 40 -1.49 11.50 -41.60
N ASN A 41 -0.61 11.49 -42.62
CA ASN A 41 -0.06 10.25 -43.20
C ASN A 41 0.83 9.49 -42.21
N ASN A 42 1.55 10.20 -41.34
CA ASN A 42 2.43 9.57 -40.34
C ASN A 42 1.62 8.99 -39.16
N ARG A 43 0.46 9.57 -38.82
CA ARG A 43 -0.43 9.08 -37.76
C ARG A 43 -1.27 7.88 -38.21
N GLU A 44 -1.69 7.84 -39.47
CA GLU A 44 -2.36 6.66 -40.06
C GLU A 44 -1.39 5.50 -40.28
N ALA A 45 -0.17 5.76 -40.75
CA ALA A 45 0.86 4.71 -40.86
C ALA A 45 1.21 4.10 -39.49
N ARG A 46 1.24 4.90 -38.41
CA ARG A 46 1.53 4.41 -37.04
C ARG A 46 0.34 3.64 -36.43
N LYS A 47 -0.91 4.02 -36.75
CA LYS A 47 -2.12 3.27 -36.37
C LYS A 47 -2.26 1.97 -37.17
N ALA A 48 -2.00 1.98 -38.47
CA ALA A 48 -1.98 0.78 -39.30
C ALA A 48 -0.89 -0.21 -38.85
N ARG A 49 0.31 0.27 -38.49
CA ARG A 49 1.40 -0.58 -37.96
C ARG A 49 1.08 -1.15 -36.57
N LYS A 50 0.38 -0.42 -35.70
CA LYS A 50 -0.12 -0.94 -34.40
C LYS A 50 -1.28 -1.94 -34.59
N PHE A 51 -2.18 -1.70 -35.54
CA PHE A 51 -3.29 -2.59 -35.84
C PHE A 51 -2.82 -3.88 -36.53
N LEU A 52 -1.87 -3.81 -37.46
CA LEU A 52 -1.20 -4.98 -38.05
C LEU A 52 -0.37 -5.74 -37.02
N LYS A 53 0.34 -5.08 -36.10
CA LYS A 53 1.08 -5.77 -35.02
C LYS A 53 0.13 -6.47 -34.03
N ALA A 54 -1.04 -5.88 -33.74
CA ALA A 54 -2.08 -6.51 -32.91
C ALA A 54 -2.79 -7.67 -33.63
N ARG A 55 -3.05 -7.56 -34.94
CA ARG A 55 -3.66 -8.63 -35.77
C ARG A 55 -2.70 -9.76 -36.08
N VAL A 56 -1.40 -9.49 -36.19
CA VAL A 56 -0.34 -10.51 -36.34
C VAL A 56 -0.08 -11.22 -35.01
N LEU A 57 -0.16 -10.53 -33.86
CA LEU A 57 -0.07 -11.17 -32.54
C LEU A 57 -1.31 -12.01 -32.18
N SER A 58 -2.50 -11.70 -32.71
CA SER A 58 -3.71 -12.51 -32.46
C SER A 58 -3.86 -13.70 -33.40
N ARG A 59 -3.27 -13.66 -34.61
CA ARG A 59 -3.30 -14.79 -35.56
C ARG A 59 -2.24 -15.86 -35.27
N VAL A 60 -1.15 -15.54 -34.58
CA VAL A 60 -0.08 -16.51 -34.26
C VAL A 60 -0.47 -17.48 -33.11
N PHE A 61 -1.62 -17.31 -32.44
CA PHE A 61 -2.00 -18.18 -31.32
C PHE A 61 -3.42 -18.77 -31.35
N SER A 62 -4.23 -18.56 -32.41
CA SER A 62 -5.62 -19.03 -32.41
C SER A 62 -5.89 -20.28 -33.25
N GLU A 63 -5.20 -20.50 -34.38
CA GLU A 63 -5.52 -21.63 -35.27
C GLU A 63 -4.84 -22.95 -34.87
N ASP A 64 -3.74 -22.89 -34.12
CA ASP A 64 -3.11 -24.10 -33.55
C ASP A 64 -3.76 -24.56 -32.23
N TYR A 65 -4.59 -23.71 -31.59
CA TYR A 65 -5.24 -24.06 -30.32
C TYR A 65 -6.47 -24.97 -30.51
N GLU A 66 -7.15 -24.89 -31.66
CA GLU A 66 -8.35 -25.68 -31.96
C GLU A 66 -8.04 -27.12 -32.41
N ARG A 67 -6.89 -27.38 -33.07
CA ARG A 67 -6.52 -28.75 -33.49
C ARG A 67 -5.89 -29.61 -32.39
N VAL A 68 -5.36 -29.01 -31.32
CA VAL A 68 -4.83 -29.76 -30.17
C VAL A 68 -5.92 -30.13 -29.15
N ARG A 69 -7.14 -29.60 -29.30
CA ARG A 69 -8.30 -29.88 -28.42
C ARG A 69 -8.79 -31.33 -28.44
N ARG A 70 -8.26 -32.21 -29.31
CA ARG A 70 -8.49 -33.67 -29.23
C ARG A 70 -7.42 -34.47 -28.48
N ARG A 71 -6.40 -33.82 -27.89
CA ARG A 71 -5.43 -34.50 -26.98
C ARG A 71 -5.04 -33.67 -25.74
N ILE A 72 -5.85 -32.70 -25.34
CA ILE A 72 -5.65 -31.98 -24.07
C ILE A 72 -6.42 -32.72 -22.97
N LEU A 73 -5.69 -33.61 -22.29
CA LEU A 73 -5.75 -33.88 -20.86
C LEU A 73 -6.83 -33.05 -20.11
N ASP A 74 -8.00 -33.65 -19.88
CA ASP A 74 -9.07 -33.10 -19.03
C ASP A 74 -8.58 -33.00 -17.57
N PRO A 75 -8.34 -31.78 -17.01
CA PRO A 75 -7.83 -31.61 -15.64
C PRO A 75 -8.79 -32.12 -14.56
N ARG A 76 -10.03 -32.49 -14.92
CA ARG A 76 -11.00 -33.13 -14.02
C ARG A 76 -10.97 -34.66 -14.10
N GLY A 77 -10.17 -35.23 -15.00
CA GLY A 77 -9.99 -36.66 -15.15
C GLY A 77 -9.21 -37.26 -13.96
N GLN A 78 -9.73 -38.37 -13.40
CA GLN A 78 -9.08 -39.08 -12.28
C GLN A 78 -7.64 -39.51 -12.59
N THR A 79 -7.32 -39.74 -13.87
CA THR A 79 -6.00 -40.11 -14.36
C THR A 79 -5.00 -38.96 -14.15
N ILE A 80 -5.35 -37.72 -14.46
CA ILE A 80 -4.46 -36.56 -14.32
C ILE A 80 -4.16 -36.26 -12.86
N HIS A 81 -5.15 -36.37 -11.98
CA HIS A 81 -4.95 -36.10 -10.56
C HIS A 81 -4.02 -37.14 -9.89
N ARG A 82 -4.04 -38.40 -10.37
CA ARG A 82 -3.07 -39.44 -9.94
C ARG A 82 -1.69 -39.20 -10.55
N TRP A 83 -1.64 -38.88 -11.85
CA TRP A 83 -0.40 -38.52 -12.54
C TRP A 83 0.29 -37.31 -11.89
N ASN A 84 -0.47 -36.28 -11.48
CA ASN A 84 0.05 -35.09 -10.82
C ASN A 84 0.70 -35.42 -9.46
N LYS A 85 0.11 -36.32 -8.66
CA LYS A 85 0.71 -36.71 -7.36
C LYS A 85 1.95 -37.57 -7.51
N ILE A 86 1.94 -38.53 -8.43
CA ILE A 86 3.12 -39.37 -8.70
C ILE A 86 4.24 -38.50 -9.29
N PHE A 87 3.90 -37.58 -10.19
CA PHE A 87 4.82 -36.58 -10.71
C PHE A 87 5.41 -35.71 -9.61
N LEU A 88 4.61 -35.22 -8.67
CA LEU A 88 5.08 -34.44 -7.52
C LEU A 88 6.05 -35.23 -6.61
N ILE A 89 5.80 -36.53 -6.39
CA ILE A 89 6.72 -37.41 -5.64
C ILE A 89 8.05 -37.53 -6.39
N ILE A 90 8.03 -37.75 -7.70
CA ILE A 90 9.24 -37.83 -8.55
C ILE A 90 10.00 -36.50 -8.50
N MET A 91 9.30 -35.36 -8.60
CA MET A 91 9.90 -34.03 -8.51
C MET A 91 10.52 -33.78 -7.14
N ARG A 92 9.92 -34.25 -6.04
CA ARG A 92 10.49 -34.11 -4.69
C ARG A 92 11.81 -34.86 -4.50
N TYR A 93 12.00 -36.00 -5.18
CA TYR A 93 13.31 -36.68 -5.24
C TYR A 93 14.38 -35.88 -6.01
N ARG A 94 13.98 -34.86 -6.78
CA ARG A 94 14.87 -33.99 -7.57
C ARG A 94 14.95 -32.56 -7.04
N THR A 95 14.18 -32.23 -6.00
CA THR A 95 14.12 -30.87 -5.45
C THR A 95 15.20 -30.69 -4.40
N ALA A 96 16.12 -29.77 -4.66
CA ALA A 96 17.17 -29.40 -3.71
C ALA A 96 16.58 -28.76 -2.44
N TYR A 97 17.29 -28.85 -1.32
CA TYR A 97 16.81 -28.33 -0.04
C TYR A 97 17.86 -27.47 0.65
N VAL A 98 17.42 -26.54 1.49
CA VAL A 98 18.31 -25.74 2.34
C VAL A 98 18.74 -26.54 3.57
N ALA A 99 20.05 -26.66 3.80
CA ALA A 99 20.63 -27.39 4.94
C ALA A 99 20.21 -26.74 6.28
N PRO A 100 19.69 -27.49 7.28
CA PRO A 100 19.24 -26.93 8.55
C PRO A 100 20.32 -26.15 9.31
N SER A 101 21.57 -26.61 9.27
CA SER A 101 22.73 -25.95 9.88
C SER A 101 23.02 -24.57 9.26
N SER A 102 22.82 -24.43 7.95
CA SER A 102 23.04 -23.18 7.21
C SER A 102 21.93 -22.13 7.42
N ARG A 103 20.81 -22.50 8.06
CA ARG A 103 19.71 -21.57 8.38
C ARG A 103 20.07 -20.62 9.53
N VAL A 104 20.96 -21.02 10.43
CA VAL A 104 21.36 -20.23 11.61
C VAL A 104 22.12 -18.96 11.21
N PHE A 105 22.80 -18.97 10.06
CA PHE A 105 23.55 -17.83 9.52
C PHE A 105 22.86 -17.13 8.33
N GLY A 106 21.60 -17.47 8.01
CA GLY A 106 20.84 -16.83 6.93
C GLY A 106 21.33 -17.09 5.49
N ARG A 107 22.54 -17.67 5.30
CA ARG A 107 23.10 -17.99 3.97
C ARG A 107 22.38 -19.11 3.24
N GLY A 108 21.73 -20.02 3.95
CA GLY A 108 20.90 -21.07 3.36
C GLY A 108 21.59 -21.86 2.24
N GLU A 109 22.58 -22.68 2.59
CA GLU A 109 23.30 -23.52 1.64
C GLU A 109 22.36 -24.57 1.02
N LEU A 110 22.30 -24.57 -0.31
CA LEU A 110 21.45 -25.46 -1.08
C LEU A 110 22.17 -26.81 -1.28
N VAL A 111 21.60 -27.87 -0.72
CA VAL A 111 22.09 -29.25 -0.93
C VAL A 111 21.50 -29.80 -2.22
N ILE A 112 22.35 -30.00 -3.22
CA ILE A 112 22.00 -30.46 -4.58
C ILE A 112 22.31 -31.96 -4.77
N ASP A 113 23.09 -32.56 -3.86
CA ASP A 113 23.48 -33.98 -3.93
C ASP A 113 22.26 -34.92 -3.96
N PRO A 114 22.05 -35.67 -5.08
CA PRO A 114 20.90 -36.55 -5.25
C PRO A 114 20.76 -37.61 -4.17
N ALA A 115 21.87 -38.15 -3.64
CA ALA A 115 21.82 -39.19 -2.61
C ALA A 115 21.30 -38.62 -1.29
N LYS A 116 21.76 -37.43 -0.90
CA LYS A 116 21.30 -36.72 0.30
C LYS A 116 19.86 -36.24 0.17
N ILE A 117 19.42 -35.83 -1.02
CA ILE A 117 18.02 -35.46 -1.32
C ILE A 117 17.12 -36.69 -1.16
N ALA A 118 17.47 -37.80 -1.81
CA ALA A 118 16.69 -39.03 -1.79
C ALA A 118 16.56 -39.60 -0.38
N ALA A 119 17.67 -39.73 0.35
CA ALA A 119 17.65 -40.22 1.73
C ALA A 119 16.78 -39.33 2.63
N ARG A 120 16.96 -38.01 2.56
CA ARG A 120 16.17 -37.08 3.37
C ARG A 120 14.67 -37.18 3.06
N TYR A 121 14.30 -37.22 1.78
CA TYR A 121 12.90 -37.28 1.38
C TYR A 121 12.27 -38.62 1.79
N PHE A 122 12.99 -39.73 1.59
CA PHE A 122 12.54 -41.07 1.98
C PHE A 122 12.20 -41.16 3.47
N PHE A 123 13.08 -40.67 4.34
CA PHE A 123 12.85 -40.74 5.79
C PHE A 123 11.88 -39.69 6.35
N LYS A 124 11.70 -38.54 5.69
CA LYS A 124 10.91 -37.42 6.26
C LYS A 124 9.56 -37.15 5.61
N GLY A 125 9.34 -37.53 4.35
CA GLY A 125 8.14 -37.11 3.61
C GLY A 125 7.54 -38.13 2.66
N PHE A 126 8.33 -39.09 2.18
CA PHE A 126 7.90 -40.05 1.16
C PHE A 126 6.67 -40.85 1.57
N TRP A 127 6.65 -41.45 2.75
CA TRP A 127 5.55 -42.32 3.19
C TRP A 127 4.21 -41.60 3.24
N LEU A 128 4.21 -40.34 3.68
CA LEU A 128 3.02 -39.50 3.73
C LEU A 128 2.50 -39.20 2.32
N ASP A 129 3.38 -38.77 1.42
CA ASP A 129 3.02 -38.48 0.02
C ASP A 129 2.54 -39.74 -0.70
N PHE A 130 3.21 -40.87 -0.46
CA PHE A 130 2.89 -42.17 -1.04
C PHE A 130 1.49 -42.63 -0.63
N VAL A 131 1.19 -42.68 0.67
CA VAL A 131 -0.14 -43.08 1.18
C VAL A 131 -1.23 -42.14 0.65
N ALA A 132 -0.97 -40.84 0.56
CA ALA A 132 -1.93 -39.87 0.01
C ALA A 132 -2.14 -39.98 -1.51
N ALA A 133 -1.17 -40.56 -2.24
CA ALA A 133 -1.20 -40.76 -3.68
C ALA A 133 -1.85 -42.08 -4.10
N LEU A 134 -1.83 -43.12 -3.25
CA LEU A 134 -2.51 -44.38 -3.53
C LEU A 134 -3.99 -44.15 -3.88
N PRO A 135 -4.58 -44.90 -4.82
CA PRO A 135 -5.99 -44.77 -5.21
C PRO A 135 -6.92 -45.80 -4.54
N LEU A 136 -6.78 -45.99 -3.22
CA LEU A 136 -7.44 -47.08 -2.48
C LEU A 136 -8.97 -47.14 -2.63
N PRO A 137 -9.76 -46.04 -2.49
CA PRO A 137 -11.20 -46.10 -2.68
C PRO A 137 -11.61 -46.45 -4.10
N GLN A 138 -10.87 -45.97 -5.11
CA GLN A 138 -11.21 -46.24 -6.50
C GLN A 138 -10.93 -47.70 -6.87
N VAL A 139 -9.81 -48.26 -6.40
CA VAL A 139 -9.51 -49.69 -6.56
C VAL A 139 -10.60 -50.52 -5.90
N LEU A 140 -11.02 -50.16 -4.68
CA LEU A 140 -12.06 -50.91 -3.97
C LEU A 140 -13.42 -50.82 -4.69
N ILE A 141 -13.84 -49.62 -5.10
CA ILE A 141 -15.16 -49.41 -5.73
C ILE A 141 -15.25 -50.03 -7.12
N TRP A 142 -14.20 -49.97 -7.93
CA TRP A 142 -14.26 -50.43 -9.33
C TRP A 142 -13.84 -51.88 -9.52
N ILE A 143 -12.99 -52.42 -8.65
CA ILE A 143 -12.41 -53.76 -8.84
C ILE A 143 -12.93 -54.74 -7.79
N VAL A 144 -13.05 -54.32 -6.53
CA VAL A 144 -13.36 -55.24 -5.43
C VAL A 144 -14.86 -55.39 -5.20
N ILE A 145 -15.61 -54.29 -5.08
CA ILE A 145 -17.05 -54.30 -4.79
C ILE A 145 -17.89 -55.03 -5.86
N PRO A 146 -17.66 -54.85 -7.18
CA PRO A 146 -18.46 -55.53 -8.20
C PRO A 146 -18.28 -57.06 -8.20
N ASN A 147 -17.17 -57.56 -7.63
CA ASN A 147 -16.81 -58.97 -7.63
C ASN A 147 -17.15 -59.69 -6.31
N LEU A 148 -17.79 -59.01 -5.35
CA LEU A 148 -18.15 -59.56 -4.05
C LEU A 148 -19.66 -59.82 -3.95
N GLY A 149 -20.04 -60.93 -3.30
CA GLY A 149 -21.44 -61.33 -3.10
C GLY A 149 -21.78 -61.69 -1.65
N GLY A 150 -23.00 -61.35 -1.23
CA GLY A 150 -23.58 -61.84 0.03
C GLY A 150 -23.00 -61.20 1.30
N SER A 151 -22.77 -62.01 2.34
CA SER A 151 -22.32 -61.56 3.68
C SER A 151 -20.97 -60.82 3.67
N THR A 152 -20.11 -61.10 2.68
CA THR A 152 -18.83 -60.40 2.48
C THR A 152 -19.01 -58.94 2.08
N MET A 153 -20.14 -58.57 1.46
CA MET A 153 -20.50 -57.21 1.07
C MET A 153 -20.67 -56.30 2.30
N ALA A 154 -21.28 -56.82 3.38
CA ALA A 154 -21.50 -56.05 4.61
C ALA A 154 -20.18 -55.67 5.30
N ASN A 155 -19.24 -56.62 5.39
CA ASN A 155 -17.89 -56.36 5.92
C ASN A 155 -17.12 -55.40 5.00
N THR A 156 -17.28 -55.52 3.68
CA THR A 156 -16.63 -54.67 2.68
C THR A 156 -17.11 -53.22 2.72
N LYS A 157 -18.40 -52.96 3.01
CA LYS A 157 -18.94 -51.59 3.18
C LYS A 157 -18.27 -50.85 4.34
N ASN A 158 -18.05 -51.52 5.46
CA ASN A 158 -17.33 -50.95 6.61
C ASN A 158 -15.86 -50.69 6.27
N VAL A 159 -15.20 -51.65 5.61
CA VAL A 159 -13.81 -51.50 5.14
C VAL A 159 -13.66 -50.33 4.15
N LEU A 160 -14.60 -50.16 3.21
CA LEU A 160 -14.60 -49.04 2.25
C LEU A 160 -14.60 -47.69 2.98
N ARG A 161 -15.44 -47.54 4.00
CA ARG A 161 -15.55 -46.31 4.77
C ARG A 161 -14.24 -45.98 5.50
N PHE A 162 -13.64 -46.96 6.17
CA PHE A 162 -12.34 -46.76 6.83
C PHE A 162 -11.25 -46.39 5.82
N ILE A 163 -11.22 -47.03 4.65
CA ILE A 163 -10.26 -46.72 3.58
C ILE A 163 -10.45 -45.29 3.05
N ILE A 164 -11.69 -44.82 2.88
CA ILE A 164 -11.96 -43.44 2.45
C ILE A 164 -11.43 -42.45 3.48
N ILE A 165 -11.72 -42.65 4.77
CA ILE A 165 -11.26 -41.77 5.85
C ILE A 165 -9.73 -41.81 5.98
N PHE A 166 -9.14 -43.01 5.98
CA PHE A 166 -7.70 -43.23 6.06
C PHE A 166 -6.94 -42.57 4.91
N GLN A 167 -7.53 -42.51 3.72
CA GLN A 167 -6.91 -41.82 2.58
C GLN A 167 -7.16 -40.30 2.61
N TYR A 168 -8.30 -39.85 3.14
CA TYR A 168 -8.65 -38.44 3.20
C TYR A 168 -7.75 -37.67 4.18
N ILE A 169 -7.43 -38.26 5.34
CA ILE A 169 -6.62 -37.61 6.39
C ILE A 169 -5.21 -37.21 5.91
N PRO A 170 -4.39 -38.10 5.31
CA PRO A 170 -3.08 -37.74 4.76
C PRO A 170 -3.16 -36.66 3.68
N ARG A 171 -4.21 -36.69 2.85
CA ARG A 171 -4.41 -35.67 1.80
C ARG A 171 -4.70 -34.30 2.39
N LEU A 172 -5.50 -34.24 3.45
CA LEU A 172 -5.77 -33.02 4.19
C LEU A 172 -4.51 -32.52 4.89
N PHE A 173 -3.75 -33.43 5.50
CA PHE A 173 -2.51 -33.08 6.19
C PHE A 173 -1.46 -32.45 5.27
N LEU A 174 -1.40 -32.88 4.00
CA LEU A 174 -0.50 -32.30 2.99
C LEU A 174 -0.82 -30.85 2.60
N ILE A 175 -2.01 -30.34 2.93
CA ILE A 175 -2.37 -28.94 2.69
C ILE A 175 -1.59 -28.00 3.62
N PHE A 176 -1.34 -28.39 4.88
CA PHE A 176 -0.62 -27.56 5.85
C PHE A 176 0.85 -27.23 5.47
N PRO A 177 1.71 -28.20 5.09
CA PRO A 177 3.07 -27.87 4.67
C PRO A 177 3.08 -27.07 3.37
N LEU A 178 2.12 -27.31 2.46
CA LEU A 178 1.98 -26.52 1.24
C LEU A 178 1.61 -25.07 1.54
N SER A 179 0.61 -24.84 2.41
CA SER A 179 0.22 -23.49 2.82
C SER A 179 1.36 -22.77 3.56
N SER A 180 2.09 -23.47 4.42
CA SER A 180 3.25 -22.92 5.11
C SER A 180 4.38 -22.51 4.15
N GLN A 181 4.63 -23.30 3.11
CA GLN A 181 5.63 -22.96 2.09
C GLN A 181 5.22 -21.74 1.26
N ILE A 182 3.94 -21.63 0.91
CA ILE A 182 3.40 -20.46 0.21
C ILE A 182 3.60 -19.22 1.09
N VAL A 183 3.16 -19.25 2.35
CA VAL A 183 3.32 -18.12 3.29
C VAL A 183 4.78 -17.69 3.45
N LYS A 184 5.73 -18.64 3.52
CA LYS A 184 7.15 -18.32 3.64
C LYS A 184 7.73 -17.68 2.38
N ALA A 185 7.21 -18.00 1.20
CA ALA A 185 7.70 -17.47 -0.07
C ALA A 185 7.09 -16.10 -0.40
N THR A 186 5.80 -15.91 -0.14
CA THR A 186 5.04 -14.70 -0.50
C THR A 186 4.79 -13.76 0.68
N GLY A 187 5.22 -14.11 1.89
CA GLY A 187 4.96 -13.36 3.14
C GLY A 187 3.51 -13.48 3.64
N VAL A 188 2.54 -13.64 2.74
CA VAL A 188 1.11 -13.79 3.01
C VAL A 188 0.54 -14.93 2.16
N VAL A 189 -0.44 -15.69 2.66
CA VAL A 189 -1.13 -16.75 1.89
C VAL A 189 -1.71 -16.20 0.57
N THR A 190 -2.12 -14.92 0.59
CA THR A 190 -2.73 -14.21 -0.54
C THR A 190 -2.37 -12.73 -0.48
N GLU A 191 -2.11 -12.09 -1.62
CA GLU A 191 -1.77 -10.66 -1.69
C GLU A 191 -2.88 -9.72 -1.17
N THR A 192 -4.15 -10.16 -1.22
CA THR A 192 -5.30 -9.37 -0.76
C THR A 192 -5.94 -9.96 0.49
N ALA A 193 -6.32 -9.08 1.42
CA ALA A 193 -7.05 -9.44 2.65
C ALA A 193 -8.34 -10.22 2.35
N TRP A 194 -9.05 -9.88 1.27
CA TRP A 194 -10.28 -10.56 0.85
C TRP A 194 -10.04 -11.99 0.36
N ALA A 195 -8.94 -12.24 -0.38
CA ALA A 195 -8.59 -13.59 -0.79
C ALA A 195 -8.20 -14.47 0.42
N GLY A 196 -7.55 -13.89 1.43
CA GLY A 196 -7.24 -14.57 2.69
C GLY A 196 -8.50 -14.93 3.48
N ALA A 197 -9.48 -14.01 3.51
CA ALA A 197 -10.79 -14.26 4.09
C ALA A 197 -11.53 -15.40 3.38
N ALA A 198 -11.60 -15.35 2.04
CA ALA A 198 -12.24 -16.39 1.23
C ALA A 198 -11.57 -17.76 1.40
N TYR A 199 -10.24 -17.80 1.53
CA TYR A 199 -9.49 -19.03 1.77
C TYR A 199 -9.86 -19.69 3.10
N ASN A 200 -9.88 -18.92 4.19
CA ASN A 200 -10.26 -19.42 5.52
C ASN A 200 -11.73 -19.87 5.55
N LEU A 201 -12.63 -19.14 4.88
CA LEU A 201 -14.03 -19.55 4.71
C LEU A 201 -14.15 -20.88 3.94
N MET A 202 -13.34 -21.07 2.88
CA MET A 202 -13.31 -22.31 2.10
C MET A 202 -12.85 -23.49 2.96
N LEU A 203 -11.84 -23.31 3.82
CA LEU A 203 -11.40 -24.35 4.76
C LEU A 203 -12.51 -24.72 5.76
N TYR A 204 -13.23 -23.73 6.27
CA TYR A 204 -14.38 -23.95 7.15
C TYR A 204 -15.52 -24.70 6.43
N MET A 205 -15.85 -24.31 5.20
CA MET A 205 -16.82 -25.02 4.35
C MET A 205 -16.40 -26.46 4.05
N LEU A 206 -15.10 -26.71 3.83
CA LEU A 206 -14.56 -28.04 3.61
C LEU A 206 -14.70 -28.93 4.85
N ALA A 207 -14.40 -28.40 6.04
CA ALA A 207 -14.60 -29.11 7.30
C ALA A 207 -16.10 -29.45 7.51
N SER A 208 -16.99 -28.49 7.24
CA SER A 208 -18.43 -28.71 7.28
C SER A 208 -18.88 -29.83 6.33
N HIS A 209 -18.39 -29.81 5.09
CA HIS A 209 -18.68 -30.86 4.12
C HIS A 209 -18.24 -32.24 4.63
N PHE A 210 -17.04 -32.33 5.22
CA PHE A 210 -16.52 -33.57 5.79
C PHE A 210 -17.40 -34.10 6.93
N PHE A 211 -17.76 -33.26 7.90
CA PHE A 211 -18.59 -33.66 9.04
C PHE A 211 -20.03 -34.00 8.62
N GLY A 212 -20.61 -33.24 7.69
CA GLY A 212 -21.91 -33.53 7.10
C GLY A 212 -21.94 -34.86 6.35
N ALA A 213 -20.88 -35.16 5.58
CA ALA A 213 -20.74 -36.45 4.89
C ALA A 213 -20.57 -37.62 5.87
N CYS A 214 -19.79 -37.44 6.93
CA CYS A 214 -19.65 -38.45 8.00
C CYS A 214 -20.98 -38.71 8.71
N TRP A 215 -21.73 -37.65 9.02
CA TRP A 215 -23.07 -37.76 9.62
C TRP A 215 -24.02 -38.55 8.72
N TYR A 216 -24.03 -38.28 7.41
CA TYR A 216 -24.85 -39.02 6.44
C TYR A 216 -24.49 -40.51 6.37
N LEU A 217 -23.19 -40.84 6.35
CA LEU A 217 -22.76 -42.24 6.34
C LEU A 217 -23.16 -42.97 7.61
N LEU A 218 -22.99 -42.31 8.76
CA LEU A 218 -23.42 -42.83 10.07
C LEU A 218 -24.95 -42.95 10.15
N SER A 219 -25.72 -42.05 9.53
CA SER A 219 -27.17 -42.13 9.54
C SER A 219 -27.70 -43.35 8.76
N ILE A 220 -27.05 -43.69 7.64
CA ILE A 220 -27.36 -44.94 6.91
C ILE A 220 -27.04 -46.16 7.77
N GLU A 221 -25.89 -46.18 8.44
CA GLU A 221 -25.51 -47.29 9.33
C GLU A 221 -26.52 -47.48 10.47
N ARG A 222 -26.99 -46.39 11.07
CA ARG A 222 -28.02 -46.44 12.12
C ARG A 222 -29.36 -46.91 11.59
N GLN A 223 -29.74 -46.50 10.37
CA GLN A 223 -30.96 -46.98 9.71
C GLN A 223 -30.88 -48.48 9.42
N GLU A 224 -29.74 -48.97 8.92
CA GLU A 224 -29.51 -50.39 8.68
C GLU A 224 -29.51 -51.20 9.99
N ALA A 225 -28.91 -50.68 11.06
CA ALA A 225 -28.92 -51.34 12.37
C ALA A 225 -30.34 -51.50 12.93
N CYS A 226 -31.23 -50.53 12.69
CA CYS A 226 -32.64 -50.69 13.01
C CYS A 226 -33.29 -51.78 12.16
N TRP A 227 -33.04 -51.80 10.85
CA TRP A 227 -33.58 -52.82 9.94
C TRP A 227 -33.13 -54.22 10.32
N ARG A 228 -31.86 -54.40 10.70
CA ARG A 228 -31.33 -55.65 11.25
C ARG A 228 -32.08 -56.07 12.51
N ARG A 229 -32.28 -55.15 13.47
CA ARG A 229 -33.04 -55.45 14.70
C ARG A 229 -34.47 -55.94 14.42
N VAL A 230 -35.18 -55.34 13.46
CA VAL A 230 -36.53 -55.80 13.07
C VAL A 230 -36.47 -57.15 12.34
N CYS A 231 -35.44 -57.35 11.52
CA CYS A 231 -35.19 -58.60 10.79
C CYS A 231 -34.96 -59.78 11.74
N ASP A 232 -34.13 -59.58 12.76
CA ASP A 232 -33.78 -60.58 13.77
C ASP A 232 -35.01 -60.98 14.61
N MET A 233 -35.91 -60.04 14.89
CA MET A 233 -37.18 -60.36 15.58
C MET A 233 -38.11 -61.26 14.75
N LYS A 234 -38.00 -61.26 13.41
CA LYS A 234 -38.86 -62.04 12.51
C LYS A 234 -38.26 -63.38 12.07
N ASN A 235 -37.04 -63.73 12.53
CA ASN A 235 -36.22 -64.95 12.42
C ASN A 235 -36.35 -65.90 11.20
N SER A 236 -37.53 -66.19 10.66
CA SER A 236 -37.77 -67.13 9.55
C SER A 236 -37.99 -66.47 8.17
N SER A 237 -38.36 -65.19 8.11
CA SER A 237 -38.79 -64.52 6.86
C SER A 237 -37.83 -63.46 6.31
N CYS A 238 -36.80 -63.09 7.07
CA CYS A 238 -35.95 -61.96 6.75
C CYS A 238 -34.52 -62.41 6.42
N LYS A 239 -33.98 -61.93 5.28
CA LYS A 239 -32.59 -62.18 4.86
C LYS A 239 -31.85 -60.85 4.77
N TYR A 240 -30.65 -60.76 5.34
CA TYR A 240 -29.83 -59.54 5.27
C TYR A 240 -29.48 -59.10 3.84
N SER A 241 -29.51 -60.01 2.87
CA SER A 241 -29.35 -59.67 1.44
C SER A 241 -30.43 -58.72 0.92
N PHE A 242 -31.60 -58.62 1.58
CA PHE A 242 -32.64 -57.67 1.22
C PHE A 242 -32.29 -56.20 1.50
N PHE A 243 -31.22 -55.94 2.27
CA PHE A 243 -30.71 -54.59 2.52
C PHE A 243 -29.79 -54.09 1.39
N ASP A 244 -29.37 -54.97 0.48
CA ASP A 244 -28.51 -54.59 -0.63
C ASP A 244 -29.27 -53.87 -1.75
N CYS A 245 -28.67 -52.80 -2.28
CA CYS A 245 -29.25 -52.00 -3.37
C CYS A 245 -29.55 -52.84 -4.62
N ASN A 246 -28.78 -53.90 -4.88
CA ASN A 246 -28.98 -54.80 -6.02
C ASN A 246 -30.31 -55.59 -5.92
N MET A 247 -30.81 -55.81 -4.70
CA MET A 247 -32.04 -56.54 -4.45
C MET A 247 -33.30 -55.66 -4.43
N VAL A 248 -33.16 -54.34 -4.67
CA VAL A 248 -34.29 -53.39 -4.65
C VAL A 248 -35.37 -53.75 -5.66
N LYS A 249 -34.98 -54.29 -6.83
CA LYS A 249 -35.91 -54.72 -7.89
C LYS A 249 -36.45 -56.14 -7.71
N ASN A 250 -36.01 -56.87 -6.67
CA ASN A 250 -36.40 -58.26 -6.47
C ASN A 250 -37.81 -58.33 -5.83
N PRO A 251 -38.77 -59.08 -6.41
CA PRO A 251 -40.14 -59.17 -5.89
C PRO A 251 -40.22 -59.77 -4.48
N LEU A 252 -39.29 -60.65 -4.09
CA LEU A 252 -39.23 -61.22 -2.74
C LEU A 252 -38.89 -60.15 -1.69
N ARG A 253 -37.99 -59.23 -2.03
CA ARG A 253 -37.63 -58.09 -1.18
C ARG A 253 -38.79 -57.10 -1.07
N ASP A 254 -39.54 -56.86 -2.14
CA ASP A 254 -40.70 -55.96 -2.12
C ASP A 254 -41.84 -56.50 -1.26
N SER A 255 -42.15 -57.81 -1.39
CA SER A 255 -43.12 -58.50 -0.53
C SER A 255 -42.70 -58.44 0.94
N TRP A 256 -41.43 -58.74 1.24
CA TRP A 256 -40.88 -58.60 2.59
C TRP A 256 -40.96 -57.14 3.07
N PHE A 257 -40.56 -56.15 2.27
CA PHE A 257 -40.55 -54.74 2.68
C PHE A 257 -41.95 -54.22 3.02
N LYS A 258 -42.98 -54.62 2.24
CA LYS A 258 -44.38 -54.30 2.51
C LYS A 258 -44.94 -55.03 3.74
N GLY A 259 -44.62 -56.32 3.91
CA GLY A 259 -45.07 -57.12 5.05
C GLY A 259 -44.25 -56.92 6.34
N SER A 260 -43.08 -56.31 6.26
CA SER A 260 -42.12 -56.29 7.38
C SER A 260 -42.38 -55.21 8.43
N ASN A 261 -43.32 -54.26 8.24
CA ASN A 261 -43.53 -53.10 9.13
C ASN A 261 -42.26 -52.27 9.42
N VAL A 262 -41.16 -52.52 8.71
CA VAL A 262 -39.84 -51.92 8.94
C VAL A 262 -39.89 -50.41 8.80
N THR A 263 -40.62 -49.89 7.81
CA THR A 263 -40.76 -48.43 7.59
C THR A 263 -41.44 -47.73 8.76
N LYS A 264 -42.39 -48.39 9.44
CA LYS A 264 -43.10 -47.82 10.58
C LYS A 264 -42.28 -47.94 11.87
N LEU A 265 -41.67 -49.10 12.10
CA LEU A 265 -40.86 -49.35 13.31
C LEU A 265 -39.53 -48.59 13.29
N CYS A 266 -38.87 -48.51 12.14
CA CYS A 266 -37.61 -47.79 11.96
C CYS A 266 -37.83 -46.33 11.56
N SER A 267 -38.81 -45.69 12.20
CA SER A 267 -38.99 -44.24 12.18
C SER A 267 -38.64 -43.67 13.56
N PRO A 268 -37.99 -42.51 13.65
CA PRO A 268 -37.70 -41.86 14.93
C PRO A 268 -38.96 -41.62 15.78
N GLU A 269 -40.12 -41.37 15.14
CA GLU A 269 -41.38 -41.12 15.87
C GLU A 269 -41.93 -42.38 16.58
N ALA A 270 -41.60 -43.58 16.08
CA ALA A 270 -42.10 -44.84 16.64
C ALA A 270 -41.42 -45.26 17.94
N LYS A 271 -40.34 -44.57 18.36
CA LYS A 271 -39.56 -44.84 19.59
C LYS A 271 -39.03 -46.27 19.75
N PHE A 272 -39.10 -47.10 18.70
CA PHE A 272 -38.65 -48.49 18.72
C PHE A 272 -37.11 -48.61 18.70
N TYR A 273 -36.43 -47.68 18.02
CA TYR A 273 -34.97 -47.66 17.93
C TYR A 273 -34.42 -46.26 18.23
N PRO A 274 -33.38 -46.12 19.08
CA PRO A 274 -32.86 -44.81 19.47
C PRO A 274 -31.97 -44.21 18.37
N PHE A 275 -32.53 -43.40 17.48
CA PHE A 275 -31.78 -42.80 16.37
C PHE A 275 -30.88 -41.62 16.76
N GLY A 276 -31.21 -40.88 17.83
CA GLY A 276 -30.45 -39.72 18.29
C GLY A 276 -30.22 -38.67 17.20
N ILE A 277 -29.00 -38.16 17.05
CA ILE A 277 -28.59 -37.13 16.08
C ILE A 277 -28.83 -37.53 14.61
N TYR A 278 -29.01 -38.82 14.34
CA TYR A 278 -29.26 -39.35 13.01
C TYR A 278 -30.75 -39.44 12.66
N GLY A 279 -31.63 -39.21 13.63
CA GLY A 279 -33.09 -39.28 13.43
C GLY A 279 -33.57 -38.30 12.37
N ASP A 280 -33.01 -37.09 12.35
CA ASP A 280 -33.34 -36.04 11.39
C ASP A 280 -33.12 -36.49 9.93
N ALA A 281 -32.09 -37.31 9.67
CA ALA A 281 -31.85 -37.86 8.32
C ALA A 281 -32.98 -38.77 7.82
N VAL A 282 -33.64 -39.48 8.75
CA VAL A 282 -34.73 -40.42 8.47
C VAL A 282 -36.05 -39.67 8.35
N THR A 283 -36.37 -38.80 9.32
CA THR A 283 -37.60 -37.99 9.31
C THR A 283 -37.64 -37.07 8.07
N SER A 284 -36.52 -36.42 7.75
CA SER A 284 -36.38 -35.55 6.56
C SER A 284 -36.17 -36.32 5.24
N ARG A 285 -36.20 -37.66 5.27
CA ARG A 285 -36.04 -38.54 4.08
C ARG A 285 -34.78 -38.23 3.25
N VAL A 286 -33.68 -37.88 3.93
CA VAL A 286 -32.41 -37.52 3.30
C VAL A 286 -31.78 -38.75 2.63
N THR A 287 -31.93 -39.93 3.24
CA THR A 287 -31.35 -41.18 2.74
C THR A 287 -31.90 -41.59 1.37
N THR A 288 -33.18 -41.35 1.13
CA THR A 288 -33.88 -41.66 -0.13
C THR A 288 -33.88 -40.51 -1.15
N SER A 289 -33.43 -39.31 -0.77
CA SER A 289 -33.45 -38.13 -1.63
C SER A 289 -32.39 -38.17 -2.74
N PRO A 290 -32.63 -37.47 -3.88
CA PRO A 290 -31.64 -37.34 -4.96
C PRO A 290 -30.38 -36.63 -4.49
N PHE A 291 -29.26 -36.84 -5.20
CA PHE A 291 -27.93 -36.42 -4.78
C PHE A 291 -27.82 -34.93 -4.39
N PHE A 292 -28.34 -34.01 -5.20
CA PHE A 292 -28.23 -32.58 -4.91
C PHE A 292 -28.93 -32.18 -3.60
N LYS A 293 -30.17 -32.65 -3.38
CA LYS A 293 -30.91 -32.39 -2.14
C LYS A 293 -30.18 -32.95 -0.94
N LYS A 294 -29.68 -34.18 -1.06
CA LYS A 294 -28.88 -34.87 -0.05
C LYS A 294 -27.59 -34.12 0.27
N TYR A 295 -26.84 -33.69 -0.74
CA TYR A 295 -25.57 -32.97 -0.59
C TYR A 295 -25.76 -31.66 0.18
N PHE A 296 -26.67 -30.79 -0.27
CA PHE A 296 -26.88 -29.49 0.37
C PHE A 296 -27.43 -29.63 1.80
N TYR A 297 -28.28 -30.62 2.05
CA TYR A 297 -28.77 -30.89 3.40
C TYR A 297 -27.64 -31.32 4.34
N CYS A 298 -26.75 -32.21 3.90
CA CYS A 298 -25.61 -32.65 4.71
C CYS A 298 -24.62 -31.51 4.95
N LEU A 299 -24.37 -30.67 3.94
CA LEU A 299 -23.54 -29.47 4.08
C LEU A 299 -24.15 -28.47 5.07
N TRP A 300 -25.45 -28.24 4.99
CA TRP A 300 -26.18 -27.39 5.94
C TRP A 300 -26.10 -27.95 7.36
N TRP A 301 -26.31 -29.25 7.55
CA TRP A 301 -26.17 -29.91 8.85
C TRP A 301 -24.76 -29.73 9.43
N GLY A 302 -23.72 -29.89 8.60
CA GLY A 302 -22.34 -29.64 8.99
C GLY A 302 -22.08 -28.18 9.39
N LEU A 303 -22.57 -27.22 8.59
CA LEU A 303 -22.37 -25.78 8.83
C LEU A 303 -23.05 -25.35 10.13
N ARG A 304 -24.26 -25.85 10.36
CA ARG A 304 -25.08 -25.57 11.53
C ARG A 304 -24.43 -26.06 12.82
N ASN A 305 -23.87 -27.26 12.83
CA ASN A 305 -23.30 -27.85 14.04
C ASN A 305 -21.86 -27.41 14.30
N LEU A 306 -21.06 -27.16 13.25
CA LEU A 306 -19.71 -26.62 13.44
C LEU A 306 -19.72 -25.15 13.88
N SER A 307 -20.76 -24.37 13.54
CA SER A 307 -20.80 -22.96 13.93
C SER A 307 -21.02 -22.76 15.42
N SER A 308 -21.40 -23.81 16.16
CA SER A 308 -21.82 -23.80 17.57
C SER A 308 -23.07 -22.95 17.86
N LEU A 309 -23.38 -21.93 17.05
CA LEU A 309 -24.53 -21.03 17.18
C LEU A 309 -25.87 -21.69 16.86
N GLY A 310 -25.88 -22.69 15.96
CA GLY A 310 -27.07 -23.42 15.55
C GLY A 310 -27.16 -24.84 16.09
N GLN A 311 -26.24 -25.24 16.98
CA GLN A 311 -26.06 -26.63 17.39
C GLN A 311 -27.22 -27.12 18.26
N ASN A 312 -27.80 -28.27 17.88
CA ASN A 312 -28.91 -28.89 18.60
C ASN A 312 -28.76 -30.43 18.63
N LEU A 313 -27.55 -30.90 18.92
CA LEU A 313 -27.24 -32.33 18.96
C LEU A 313 -27.94 -32.99 20.14
N LEU A 314 -28.93 -33.84 19.84
CA LEU A 314 -29.63 -34.68 20.81
C LEU A 314 -29.16 -36.12 20.65
N THR A 315 -28.26 -36.56 21.53
CA THR A 315 -27.62 -37.88 21.41
C THR A 315 -28.43 -38.99 22.07
N SER A 316 -28.37 -40.21 21.52
CA SER A 316 -28.76 -41.42 22.27
C SER A 316 -27.65 -41.88 23.22
N THR A 317 -27.88 -42.96 23.98
CA THR A 317 -26.86 -43.60 24.85
C THR A 317 -25.79 -44.38 24.07
N PHE A 318 -25.81 -44.33 22.73
CA PHE A 318 -24.81 -45.01 21.91
C PHE A 318 -23.46 -44.30 21.97
N VAL A 319 -22.44 -45.00 22.47
CA VAL A 319 -21.08 -44.44 22.70
C VAL A 319 -20.48 -43.81 21.44
N GLY A 320 -20.63 -44.44 20.28
CA GLY A 320 -20.07 -43.91 19.02
C GLY A 320 -20.70 -42.58 18.59
N GLU A 321 -21.98 -42.38 18.89
CA GLU A 321 -22.69 -41.13 18.63
C GLU A 321 -22.25 -40.03 19.58
N ILE A 322 -22.12 -40.35 20.88
CA ILE A 322 -21.64 -39.41 21.89
C ILE A 322 -20.22 -38.94 21.53
N MET A 323 -19.32 -39.85 21.18
CA MET A 323 -17.95 -39.50 20.76
C MET A 323 -17.93 -38.62 19.51
N PHE A 324 -18.79 -38.90 18.52
CA PHE A 324 -18.89 -38.08 17.31
C PHE A 324 -19.45 -36.69 17.62
N ALA A 325 -20.47 -36.59 18.49
CA ALA A 325 -21.05 -35.32 18.90
C ALA A 325 -20.07 -34.45 19.70
N ILE A 326 -19.31 -35.05 20.64
CA ILE A 326 -18.22 -34.37 21.37
C ILE A 326 -17.21 -33.80 20.37
N LEU A 327 -16.77 -34.61 19.41
CA LEU A 327 -15.77 -34.20 18.42
C LEU A 327 -16.27 -33.06 17.52
N VAL A 328 -17.53 -33.10 17.07
CA VAL A 328 -18.15 -32.01 16.30
C VAL A 328 -18.25 -30.73 17.14
N ALA A 329 -18.65 -30.84 18.40
CA ALA A 329 -18.77 -29.69 19.31
C ALA A 329 -17.40 -29.04 19.58
N THR A 330 -16.39 -29.83 19.93
CA THR A 330 -15.05 -29.32 20.27
C THR A 330 -14.34 -28.73 19.04
N LEU A 331 -14.38 -29.42 17.91
CA LEU A 331 -13.74 -28.93 16.68
C LEU A 331 -14.50 -27.76 16.07
N GLY A 332 -15.84 -27.76 16.15
CA GLY A 332 -16.68 -26.64 15.73
C GLY A 332 -16.31 -25.34 16.44
N LEU A 333 -16.24 -25.38 17.76
CA LEU A 333 -15.85 -24.21 18.58
C LEU A 333 -14.48 -23.65 18.16
N VAL A 334 -13.47 -24.51 18.04
CA VAL A 334 -12.11 -24.10 17.66
C VAL A 334 -12.09 -23.53 16.23
N LEU A 335 -12.70 -24.22 15.27
CA LEU A 335 -12.71 -23.80 13.86
C LEU A 335 -13.48 -22.49 13.67
N PHE A 336 -14.59 -22.30 14.37
CA PHE A 336 -15.37 -21.08 14.29
C PHE A 336 -14.66 -19.89 14.93
N ALA A 337 -14.00 -20.09 16.09
CA ALA A 337 -13.16 -19.08 16.71
C ALA A 337 -11.98 -18.67 15.81
N LEU A 338 -11.30 -19.64 15.17
CA LEU A 338 -10.24 -19.37 14.20
C LEU A 338 -10.75 -18.62 12.97
N LEU A 339 -11.93 -18.97 12.46
CA LEU A 339 -12.54 -18.26 11.34
C LEU A 339 -12.76 -16.78 11.71
N ILE A 340 -13.39 -16.50 12.85
CA ILE A 340 -13.65 -15.13 13.31
C ILE A 340 -12.35 -14.37 13.55
N GLY A 341 -11.39 -14.95 14.28
CA GLY A 341 -10.11 -14.31 14.61
C GLY A 341 -9.28 -13.99 13.37
N ASN A 342 -9.21 -14.90 12.41
CA ASN A 342 -8.53 -14.67 11.14
C ASN A 342 -9.25 -13.62 10.29
N MET A 343 -10.58 -13.69 10.18
CA MET A 343 -11.37 -12.66 9.48
C MET A 343 -11.12 -11.27 10.08
N GLN A 344 -11.15 -11.15 11.40
CA GLN A 344 -10.92 -9.90 12.10
C GLN A 344 -9.53 -9.33 11.81
N THR A 345 -8.50 -10.17 11.85
CA THR A 345 -7.11 -9.76 11.56
C THR A 345 -6.97 -9.21 10.15
N TYR A 346 -7.56 -9.88 9.14
CA TYR A 346 -7.52 -9.40 7.75
C TYR A 346 -8.28 -8.09 7.55
N LEU A 347 -9.46 -7.95 8.16
CA LEU A 347 -10.24 -6.71 8.10
C LEU A 347 -9.53 -5.56 8.81
N GLN A 348 -8.84 -5.83 9.92
CA GLN A 348 -8.07 -4.81 10.64
C GLN A 348 -6.82 -4.38 9.88
N SER A 349 -6.13 -5.30 9.19
CA SER A 349 -4.89 -4.98 8.46
C SER A 349 -5.07 -3.89 7.39
N THR A 350 -6.25 -3.77 6.79
CA THR A 350 -6.55 -2.73 5.79
C THR A 350 -6.84 -1.38 6.44
N THR A 351 -7.31 -1.38 7.70
CA THR A 351 -7.68 -0.16 8.43
C THR A 351 -6.59 0.37 9.34
N VAL A 352 -5.49 -0.37 9.59
CA VAL A 352 -4.41 0.04 10.51
C VAL A 352 -3.97 1.48 10.30
N ARG A 353 -3.57 1.85 9.09
CA ARG A 353 -3.08 3.22 8.80
C ARG A 353 -4.15 4.29 9.02
N LEU A 354 -5.40 3.96 8.71
CA LEU A 354 -6.52 4.88 8.93
C LEU A 354 -6.81 5.07 10.42
N GLU A 355 -6.72 3.98 11.20
CA GLU A 355 -6.90 4.00 12.65
C GLU A 355 -5.73 4.72 13.35
N GLU A 356 -4.49 4.48 12.95
CA GLU A 356 -3.33 5.23 13.44
C GLU A 356 -3.50 6.74 13.23
N TRP A 357 -3.95 7.15 12.04
CA TRP A 357 -4.28 8.55 11.76
C TRP A 357 -5.43 9.07 12.62
N ARG A 358 -6.51 8.28 12.79
CA ARG A 358 -7.66 8.66 13.64
C ARG A 358 -7.23 8.87 15.08
N VAL A 359 -6.47 7.93 15.65
CA VAL A 359 -5.95 8.02 17.02
C VAL A 359 -5.09 9.26 17.18
N LYS A 360 -4.10 9.45 16.31
CA LYS A 360 -3.21 10.63 16.34
C LYS A 360 -4.00 11.94 16.26
N ARG A 361 -5.01 12.02 15.39
CA ARG A 361 -5.88 13.20 15.28
C ARG A 361 -6.65 13.45 16.57
N THR A 362 -7.22 12.41 17.18
CA THR A 362 -7.94 12.53 18.45
C THR A 362 -7.02 12.99 19.57
N ASP A 363 -5.80 12.45 19.65
CA ASP A 363 -4.80 12.86 20.64
C ASP A 363 -4.40 14.32 20.46
N THR A 364 -4.17 14.78 19.23
CA THR A 364 -3.90 16.19 18.93
C THR A 364 -5.07 17.08 19.39
N GLU A 365 -6.32 16.73 19.06
CA GLU A 365 -7.49 17.51 19.49
C GLU A 365 -7.64 17.59 21.01
N GLN A 366 -7.45 16.47 21.71
CA GLN A 366 -7.48 16.44 23.18
C GLN A 366 -6.37 17.30 23.78
N TRP A 367 -5.16 17.23 23.24
CA TRP A 367 -4.04 18.07 23.66
C TRP A 367 -4.33 19.56 23.43
N MET A 368 -4.87 19.95 22.26
CA MET A 368 -5.25 21.33 21.95
C MET A 368 -6.37 21.85 22.87
N HIS A 369 -7.31 20.97 23.23
CA HIS A 369 -8.38 21.29 24.17
C HIS A 369 -7.83 21.52 25.57
N HIS A 370 -6.99 20.60 26.06
CA HIS A 370 -6.37 20.67 27.38
C HIS A 370 -5.49 21.92 27.55
N ARG A 371 -4.77 22.31 26.49
CA ARG A 371 -3.95 23.53 26.45
C ARG A 371 -4.74 24.82 26.19
N GLN A 372 -6.06 24.72 26.02
CA GLN A 372 -6.95 25.88 25.79
C GLN A 372 -6.52 26.75 24.60
N LEU A 373 -6.02 26.13 23.53
CA LEU A 373 -5.58 26.89 22.36
C LEU A 373 -6.72 27.71 21.74
N PRO A 374 -6.46 28.95 21.28
CA PRO A 374 -7.39 29.74 20.49
C PRO A 374 -7.92 29.00 19.25
N GLN A 375 -9.16 29.31 18.86
CA GLN A 375 -9.84 28.61 17.75
C GLN A 375 -9.08 28.74 16.42
N GLU A 376 -8.47 29.90 16.16
CA GLU A 376 -7.67 30.13 14.96
C GLU A 376 -6.46 29.18 14.90
N LEU A 377 -5.71 29.07 15.99
CA LEU A 377 -4.56 28.14 16.06
C LEU A 377 -5.01 26.68 15.91
N ARG A 378 -6.14 26.29 16.51
CA ARG A 378 -6.71 24.95 16.33
C ARG A 378 -7.04 24.67 14.86
N GLN A 379 -7.62 25.64 14.15
CA GLN A 379 -7.90 25.51 12.72
C GLN A 379 -6.61 25.41 11.89
N SER A 380 -5.57 26.19 12.21
CA SER A 380 -4.27 26.09 11.56
C SER A 380 -3.62 24.71 11.74
N VAL A 381 -3.64 24.17 12.97
CA VAL A 381 -3.13 22.82 13.27
C VAL A 381 -3.91 21.75 12.49
N ARG A 382 -5.26 21.82 12.47
CA ARG A 382 -6.09 20.89 11.70
C ARG A 382 -5.78 20.92 10.21
N LYS A 383 -5.63 22.12 9.62
CA LYS A 383 -5.28 22.29 8.21
C LYS A 383 -3.91 21.67 7.92
N TYR A 384 -2.94 21.90 8.80
CA TYR A 384 -1.61 21.32 8.68
C TYR A 384 -1.62 19.80 8.76
N ASP A 385 -2.26 19.21 9.78
CA ASP A 385 -2.33 17.75 9.95
C ASP A 385 -3.06 17.07 8.78
N GLN A 386 -4.13 17.69 8.28
CA GLN A 386 -4.85 17.19 7.11
C GLN A 386 -3.96 17.20 5.86
N TYR A 387 -3.27 18.31 5.61
CA TYR A 387 -2.38 18.43 4.46
C TYR A 387 -1.19 17.46 4.56
N LYS A 388 -0.55 17.37 5.73
CA LYS A 388 0.54 16.42 5.99
C LYS A 388 0.11 14.98 5.70
N TRP A 389 -1.09 14.58 6.09
CA TRP A 389 -1.64 13.26 5.78
C TRP A 389 -1.86 13.05 4.28
N LEU A 390 -2.39 14.05 3.56
CA LEU A 390 -2.60 13.96 2.12
C LEU A 390 -1.29 13.84 1.34
N ALA A 391 -0.27 14.60 1.74
CA ALA A 391 1.06 14.61 1.11
C ALA A 391 1.85 13.32 1.38
N THR A 392 1.92 12.90 2.65
CA THR A 392 2.81 11.79 3.08
C THR A 392 2.11 10.43 3.21
N ARG A 393 0.76 10.40 3.22
CA ARG A 393 -0.04 9.20 3.56
C ARG A 393 0.35 8.55 4.89
N GLY A 394 0.86 9.35 5.83
CA GLY A 394 1.29 8.91 7.15
C GLY A 394 2.68 8.27 7.18
N VAL A 395 3.43 8.33 6.09
CA VAL A 395 4.80 7.84 6.04
C VAL A 395 5.73 8.90 6.62
N ASP A 396 6.54 8.50 7.60
CA ASP A 396 7.66 9.30 8.08
C ASP A 396 8.88 8.98 7.20
N GLU A 397 9.20 9.90 6.29
CA GLU A 397 10.29 9.75 5.32
C GLU A 397 11.66 9.62 6.01
N GLU A 398 11.89 10.35 7.11
CA GLU A 398 13.18 10.29 7.81
C GLU A 398 13.36 8.94 8.53
N ALA A 399 12.30 8.45 9.18
CA ALA A 399 12.31 7.14 9.81
C ALA A 399 12.52 6.01 8.78
N LEU A 400 11.80 6.07 7.65
CA LEU A 400 11.94 5.11 6.55
C LEU A 400 13.36 5.04 6.01
N LEU A 401 13.99 6.21 5.80
CA LEU A 401 15.35 6.29 5.27
C LEU A 401 16.42 5.87 6.29
N LYS A 402 16.14 5.98 7.59
CA LYS A 402 17.08 5.60 8.66
C LYS A 402 17.31 4.09 8.74
N ASP A 403 16.32 3.29 8.36
CA ASP A 403 16.39 1.83 8.36
C ASP A 403 17.19 1.26 7.18
N LEU A 404 17.54 2.11 6.19
CA LEU A 404 18.33 1.71 5.02
C LEU A 404 19.84 1.84 5.28
N PRO A 405 20.67 1.01 4.61
CA PRO A 405 22.11 1.21 4.54
C PRO A 405 22.47 2.64 4.09
N LEU A 406 23.58 3.16 4.61
CA LEU A 406 24.02 4.54 4.38
C LEU A 406 24.12 4.92 2.90
N ASP A 407 24.64 4.01 2.07
CA ASP A 407 24.84 4.25 0.63
C ASP A 407 23.51 4.43 -0.10
N LEU A 408 22.53 3.55 0.15
CA LEU A 408 21.19 3.66 -0.45
C LEU A 408 20.46 4.93 0.00
N ARG A 409 20.60 5.28 1.29
CA ARG A 409 20.03 6.53 1.82
C ARG A 409 20.59 7.75 1.09
N ARG A 410 21.90 7.77 0.83
CA ARG A 410 22.59 8.85 0.11
C ARG A 410 22.13 8.94 -1.34
N ASP A 411 22.05 7.80 -2.03
CA ASP A 411 21.61 7.76 -3.43
C ASP A 411 20.16 8.25 -3.59
N ILE A 412 19.26 7.84 -2.70
CA ILE A 412 17.86 8.29 -2.70
C ILE A 412 17.79 9.80 -2.44
N LYS A 413 18.44 10.29 -1.37
CA LYS A 413 18.45 11.72 -1.08
C LYS A 413 18.99 12.52 -2.27
N ARG A 414 20.15 12.13 -2.80
CA ARG A 414 20.75 12.76 -3.98
C ARG A 414 19.77 12.81 -5.15
N HIS A 415 19.10 11.71 -5.48
CA HIS A 415 18.13 11.66 -6.57
C HIS A 415 16.99 12.67 -6.38
N LEU A 416 16.52 12.87 -5.15
CA LEU A 416 15.41 13.77 -4.84
C LEU A 416 15.79 15.25 -4.86
N CYS A 417 17.01 15.62 -4.43
CA CYS A 417 17.37 17.03 -4.20
C CYS A 417 18.37 17.63 -5.19
N ILE A 418 19.17 16.83 -5.92
CA ILE A 418 20.34 17.36 -6.64
C ILE A 418 19.99 18.45 -7.66
N GLU A 419 18.86 18.30 -8.36
CA GLU A 419 18.41 19.30 -9.34
C GLU A 419 18.03 20.62 -8.67
N LEU A 420 17.43 20.58 -7.48
CA LEU A 420 17.05 21.77 -6.71
C LEU A 420 18.28 22.48 -6.16
N VAL A 421 19.23 21.71 -5.61
CA VAL A 421 20.48 22.27 -5.07
C VAL A 421 21.28 22.96 -6.18
N ARG A 422 21.39 22.37 -7.36
CA ARG A 422 22.13 22.96 -8.50
C ARG A 422 21.53 24.26 -9.04
N ARG A 423 20.25 24.55 -8.76
CA ARG A 423 19.65 25.83 -9.17
C ARG A 423 20.19 27.02 -8.38
N VAL A 424 20.75 26.78 -7.20
CA VAL A 424 21.45 27.84 -6.45
C VAL A 424 22.76 28.15 -7.20
N PRO A 425 22.94 29.37 -7.75
CA PRO A 425 24.10 29.67 -8.60
C PRO A 425 25.46 29.45 -7.95
N LEU A 426 25.50 29.50 -6.61
CA LEU A 426 26.66 29.21 -5.79
C LEU A 426 26.99 27.71 -5.77
N PHE A 427 25.98 26.86 -5.60
CA PHE A 427 26.15 25.42 -5.47
C PHE A 427 26.47 24.74 -6.80
N GLU A 428 25.99 25.29 -7.91
CA GLU A 428 26.33 24.82 -9.26
C GLU A 428 27.85 24.73 -9.52
N GLN A 429 28.64 25.60 -8.90
CA GLN A 429 30.10 25.64 -9.06
C GLN A 429 30.87 24.78 -8.05
N MET A 430 30.16 24.17 -7.10
CA MET A 430 30.76 23.27 -6.12
C MET A 430 31.09 21.92 -6.76
N ASP A 431 32.04 21.20 -6.17
CA ASP A 431 32.33 19.84 -6.57
C ASP A 431 31.20 18.89 -6.15
N GLU A 432 31.06 17.77 -6.88
CA GLU A 432 29.97 16.81 -6.65
C GLU A 432 29.92 16.28 -5.21
N ARG A 433 31.08 16.14 -4.55
CA ARG A 433 31.16 15.67 -3.15
C ARG A 433 30.48 16.64 -2.17
N MET A 434 30.53 17.93 -2.47
CA MET A 434 29.93 18.95 -1.64
C MET A 434 28.43 19.06 -1.89
N LEU A 435 28.02 18.92 -3.16
CA LEU A 435 26.60 18.77 -3.51
C LEU A 435 25.99 17.54 -2.82
N ASP A 436 26.71 16.42 -2.78
CA ASP A 436 26.30 15.22 -2.05
C ASP A 436 26.17 15.47 -0.54
N ALA A 437 27.13 16.19 0.05
CA ALA A 437 27.12 16.53 1.47
C ALA A 437 25.96 17.46 1.86
N ILE A 438 25.56 18.37 0.96
CA ILE A 438 24.36 19.21 1.12
C ILE A 438 23.11 18.34 0.99
N CYS A 439 23.03 17.52 -0.05
CA CYS A 439 21.88 16.66 -0.32
C CYS A 439 21.61 15.66 0.83
N GLU A 440 22.65 15.13 1.47
CA GLU A 440 22.52 14.25 2.64
C GLU A 440 21.85 14.93 3.85
N ARG A 441 22.00 16.27 3.98
CA ARG A 441 21.51 17.08 5.10
C ARG A 441 20.15 17.72 4.89
N LEU A 442 19.64 17.73 3.66
CA LEU A 442 18.31 18.24 3.39
C LEU A 442 17.24 17.40 4.10
N LYS A 443 16.26 18.10 4.66
CA LYS A 443 15.09 17.53 5.35
C LYS A 443 13.80 17.99 4.67
N PRO A 444 12.78 17.13 4.54
CA PRO A 444 11.50 17.54 3.99
C PRO A 444 10.82 18.56 4.93
N SER A 445 10.22 19.59 4.34
CA SER A 445 9.47 20.65 5.03
C SER A 445 8.14 20.90 4.33
N LEU A 446 7.09 21.08 5.12
CA LEU A 446 5.72 21.32 4.65
C LEU A 446 5.17 22.58 5.29
N CYS A 447 4.61 23.47 4.46
CA CYS A 447 3.95 24.68 4.93
C CYS A 447 2.52 24.74 4.39
N THR A 448 1.58 25.19 5.21
CA THR A 448 0.21 25.43 4.77
C THR A 448 0.05 26.85 4.23
N GLU A 449 -0.96 27.05 3.38
CA GLU A 449 -1.32 28.39 2.89
C GLU A 449 -1.51 29.40 4.04
N SER A 450 -1.10 30.64 3.76
CA SER A 450 -1.13 31.80 4.66
C SER A 450 -0.19 31.72 5.88
N THR A 451 0.67 30.71 5.96
CA THR A 451 1.74 30.67 6.96
C THR A 451 2.83 31.67 6.63
N TYR A 452 3.34 32.35 7.66
CA TYR A 452 4.53 33.18 7.55
C TYR A 452 5.73 32.29 7.85
N LEU A 453 6.62 32.13 6.87
CA LEU A 453 7.83 31.31 7.02
C LEU A 453 8.89 32.11 7.76
N VAL A 454 9.06 33.37 7.38
CA VAL A 454 9.97 34.32 8.03
C VAL A 454 9.43 35.74 7.86
N ARG A 455 9.61 36.61 8.85
CA ARG A 455 9.31 38.04 8.73
C ARG A 455 10.59 38.85 8.55
N GLU A 456 10.46 40.01 7.93
CA GLU A 456 11.57 40.97 7.83
C GLU A 456 12.11 41.29 9.24
N GLY A 457 13.41 41.08 9.45
CA GLY A 457 14.09 41.23 10.74
C GLY A 457 14.25 39.95 11.57
N ASP A 458 13.46 38.90 11.30
CA ASP A 458 13.57 37.62 12.02
C ASP A 458 14.91 36.91 11.69
N PRO A 459 15.52 36.17 12.63
CA PRO A 459 16.71 35.38 12.34
C PRO A 459 16.40 34.24 11.36
N VAL A 460 17.19 34.15 10.28
CA VAL A 460 17.07 33.07 9.29
C VAL A 460 17.79 31.83 9.82
N ASN A 461 17.06 30.75 10.06
CA ASN A 461 17.56 29.49 10.62
C ASN A 461 17.66 28.36 9.59
N GLU A 462 16.95 28.46 8.47
CA GLU A 462 16.94 27.47 7.40
C GLU A 462 16.85 28.12 6.03
N MET A 463 17.43 27.44 5.05
CA MET A 463 17.30 27.75 3.62
C MET A 463 16.33 26.74 3.00
N LEU A 464 15.31 27.22 2.28
CA LEU A 464 14.26 26.37 1.72
C LEU A 464 14.38 26.27 0.20
N PHE A 465 14.26 25.06 -0.31
CA PHE A 465 14.25 24.73 -1.75
C PHE A 465 12.84 24.27 -2.13
N ILE A 466 12.16 25.06 -2.94
CA ILE A 466 10.73 24.87 -3.19
C ILE A 466 10.54 23.78 -4.25
N ILE A 467 9.80 22.73 -3.90
CA ILE A 467 9.47 21.63 -4.81
C ILE A 467 8.11 21.93 -5.46
N ARG A 468 7.14 22.33 -4.66
CA ARG A 468 5.78 22.65 -5.07
C ARG A 468 5.21 23.80 -4.25
N GLY A 469 4.26 24.50 -4.86
CA GLY A 469 3.58 25.63 -4.24
C GLY A 469 4.27 26.97 -4.49
N ASN A 470 3.63 28.04 -4.03
CA ASN A 470 4.05 29.40 -4.26
C ASN A 470 4.12 30.18 -2.94
N LEU A 471 5.16 31.00 -2.81
CA LEU A 471 5.36 31.94 -1.72
C LEU A 471 5.37 33.37 -2.27
N ASP A 472 4.85 34.31 -1.49
CA ASP A 472 5.06 35.74 -1.70
C ASP A 472 6.18 36.21 -0.78
N SER A 473 7.14 36.92 -1.33
CA SER A 473 8.25 37.54 -0.61
C SER A 473 8.19 39.05 -0.81
N TYR A 474 8.13 39.83 0.27
CA TYR A 474 8.06 41.28 0.20
C TYR A 474 8.87 41.97 1.29
N THR A 475 9.33 43.19 1.03
CA THR A 475 10.10 44.01 1.98
C THR A 475 9.66 45.46 1.97
N THR A 476 9.72 46.08 3.14
CA THR A 476 9.49 47.51 3.36
C THR A 476 10.78 48.28 3.61
N ASN A 477 11.94 47.60 3.53
CA ASN A 477 13.26 48.14 3.82
C ASN A 477 13.30 48.86 5.17
N GLY A 478 12.88 48.14 6.22
CA GLY A 478 12.81 48.68 7.58
C GLY A 478 11.73 49.74 7.79
N GLY A 479 10.60 49.65 7.07
CA GLY A 479 9.47 50.56 7.25
C GLY A 479 9.61 51.93 6.57
N ARG A 480 10.50 52.07 5.58
CA ARG A 480 10.69 53.33 4.85
C ARG A 480 9.43 53.67 4.04
N THR A 481 8.85 54.84 4.29
CA THR A 481 7.64 55.30 3.59
C THR A 481 7.88 55.38 2.07
N GLY A 482 6.98 54.78 1.30
CA GLY A 482 7.06 54.73 -0.17
C GLY A 482 7.96 53.64 -0.76
N PHE A 483 8.51 52.73 0.05
CA PHE A 483 9.28 51.58 -0.43
C PHE A 483 8.53 50.26 -0.17
N PHE A 484 8.06 49.61 -1.23
CA PHE A 484 7.49 48.26 -1.19
C PHE A 484 8.00 47.47 -2.39
N ASN A 485 8.70 46.38 -2.15
CA ASN A 485 9.17 45.48 -3.19
C ASN A 485 8.65 44.08 -2.90
N SER A 486 7.97 43.46 -3.86
CA SER A 486 7.45 42.10 -3.76
C SER A 486 7.90 41.23 -4.93
N CYS A 487 8.09 39.95 -4.68
CA CYS A 487 8.35 38.93 -5.68
C CYS A 487 7.68 37.61 -5.30
N ARG A 488 7.34 36.80 -6.30
CA ARG A 488 6.86 35.44 -6.10
C ARG A 488 8.02 34.45 -6.17
N ILE A 489 7.98 33.45 -5.29
CA ILE A 489 8.91 32.33 -5.24
C ILE A 489 8.09 31.08 -5.53
N GLY A 490 8.47 30.32 -6.55
CA GLY A 490 7.73 29.16 -7.01
C GLY A 490 8.58 27.89 -7.08
N PRO A 491 8.07 26.84 -7.74
CA PRO A 491 8.77 25.57 -7.88
C PRO A 491 10.15 25.70 -8.52
N GLY A 492 11.16 25.23 -7.79
CA GLY A 492 12.57 25.27 -8.13
C GLY A 492 13.28 26.58 -7.80
N ASP A 493 12.59 27.56 -7.20
CA ASP A 493 13.24 28.68 -6.53
C ASP A 493 13.64 28.30 -5.09
N PHE A 494 14.32 29.21 -4.40
CA PHE A 494 14.74 29.03 -3.01
C PHE A 494 14.62 30.33 -2.21
N CYS A 495 14.63 30.25 -0.89
CA CYS A 495 14.71 31.40 0.01
C CYS A 495 15.63 31.11 1.21
N GLY A 496 16.01 32.14 1.97
CA GLY A 496 17.00 32.05 3.05
C GLY A 496 18.46 32.17 2.56
N GLU A 497 18.66 32.84 1.43
CA GLU A 497 19.97 33.08 0.82
C GLU A 497 20.94 33.88 1.69
N GLU A 498 20.42 34.60 2.69
CA GLU A 498 21.21 35.27 3.72
C GLU A 498 22.12 34.31 4.49
N LEU A 499 21.77 33.02 4.58
CA LEU A 499 22.61 32.01 5.19
C LEU A 499 23.88 31.70 4.38
N LEU A 500 23.87 31.96 3.06
CA LEU A 500 25.02 31.68 2.20
C LEU A 500 26.21 32.62 2.52
N THR A 501 25.98 33.90 2.79
CA THR A 501 27.05 34.82 3.24
C THR A 501 27.58 34.42 4.59
N TRP A 502 26.66 34.18 5.52
CA TRP A 502 26.98 33.89 6.90
C TRP A 502 27.79 32.59 7.03
N ALA A 503 27.44 31.54 6.28
CA ALA A 503 28.17 30.28 6.33
C ALA A 503 29.58 30.36 5.70
N LEU A 504 29.81 31.32 4.79
CA LEU A 504 31.09 31.53 4.11
C LEU A 504 32.00 32.54 4.81
N ASP A 505 31.54 33.23 5.86
CA ASP A 505 32.39 34.08 6.68
C ASP A 505 33.39 33.19 7.46
N PRO A 506 34.71 33.45 7.43
CA PRO A 506 35.69 32.68 8.18
C PRO A 506 35.70 32.95 9.69
N LYS A 507 35.06 34.04 10.16
CA LYS A 507 34.79 34.29 11.59
C LYS A 507 33.29 34.51 11.83
N PRO A 508 32.43 33.55 11.45
CA PRO A 508 31.01 33.70 11.68
C PRO A 508 30.78 33.57 13.18
N SER A 509 30.26 34.61 13.82
CA SER A 509 29.76 34.53 15.19
C SER A 509 28.74 33.39 15.23
N VAL A 510 29.12 32.25 15.85
CA VAL A 510 28.29 31.04 15.93
C VAL A 510 26.93 31.32 16.56
N ILE A 511 26.84 32.40 17.32
CA ILE A 511 25.70 32.82 18.12
C ILE A 511 24.70 33.68 17.32
N ILE A 512 25.12 34.37 16.26
CA ILE A 512 24.28 35.37 15.58
C ILE A 512 23.95 34.91 14.16
N LEU A 513 22.69 34.52 13.95
CA LEU A 513 22.13 34.25 12.63
C LEU A 513 21.83 35.56 11.89
N PRO A 514 21.92 35.58 10.55
CA PRO A 514 21.56 36.76 9.79
C PRO A 514 20.05 37.03 9.89
N CYS A 515 19.68 38.30 10.00
CA CYS A 515 18.29 38.73 9.92
C CYS A 515 17.76 38.64 8.50
N SER A 516 16.51 38.22 8.35
CA SER A 516 15.82 38.18 7.06
C SER A 516 15.62 39.59 6.53
N THR A 517 15.95 39.77 5.25
CA THR A 517 15.73 41.06 4.57
C THR A 517 14.28 41.25 4.11
N ARG A 518 13.47 40.19 4.16
CA ARG A 518 12.12 40.13 3.60
C ARG A 518 11.15 39.32 4.46
N THR A 519 9.87 39.60 4.32
CA THR A 519 8.81 38.74 4.83
C THR A 519 8.42 37.75 3.74
N VAL A 520 8.44 36.46 4.06
CA VAL A 520 8.05 35.37 3.17
C VAL A 520 6.80 34.68 3.71
N LYS A 521 5.75 34.64 2.90
CA LYS A 521 4.44 34.08 3.25
C LYS A 521 4.00 33.05 2.21
N ALA A 522 3.44 31.93 2.65
CA ALA A 522 2.86 30.94 1.77
C ALA A 522 1.53 31.40 1.17
N ILE A 523 1.40 31.30 -0.16
CA ILE A 523 0.18 31.59 -0.90
C ILE A 523 -0.64 30.31 -1.11
N SER A 524 0.03 29.18 -1.35
CA SER A 524 -0.57 27.85 -1.45
C SER A 524 0.01 26.92 -0.40
N GLU A 525 -0.44 25.66 -0.33
CA GLU A 525 0.37 24.65 0.35
C GLU A 525 1.72 24.49 -0.37
N VAL A 526 2.79 24.34 0.40
CA VAL A 526 4.16 24.30 -0.08
C VAL A 526 4.87 23.04 0.42
N GLU A 527 5.52 22.36 -0.51
CA GLU A 527 6.44 21.25 -0.24
C GLU A 527 7.84 21.73 -0.59
N ALA A 528 8.76 21.62 0.36
CA ALA A 528 10.13 22.10 0.20
C ALA A 528 11.12 21.15 0.87
N PHE A 529 12.39 21.26 0.50
CA PHE A 529 13.49 20.77 1.34
C PHE A 529 14.07 21.93 2.15
N ALA A 530 14.40 21.68 3.40
CA ALA A 530 15.07 22.62 4.30
C ALA A 530 16.52 22.20 4.52
N LEU A 531 17.43 23.17 4.40
CA LEU A 531 18.82 23.06 4.84
C LEU A 531 19.01 23.96 6.06
N MET A 532 19.26 23.35 7.22
CA MET A 532 19.45 24.09 8.45
C MET A 532 20.75 24.91 8.40
N ALA A 533 20.78 26.05 9.08
CA ALA A 533 21.96 26.91 9.17
C ALA A 533 23.19 26.15 9.73
N GLU A 534 22.99 25.32 10.77
CA GLU A 534 24.04 24.49 11.35
C GLU A 534 24.65 23.50 10.35
N ASP A 535 23.80 22.89 9.52
CA ASP A 535 24.18 21.92 8.49
C ASP A 535 24.92 22.59 7.35
N LEU A 536 24.45 23.75 6.90
CA LEU A 536 25.14 24.55 5.89
C LEU A 536 26.52 25.01 6.39
N LYS A 537 26.61 25.48 7.64
CA LYS A 537 27.88 25.88 8.25
C LYS A 537 28.83 24.70 8.40
N PHE A 538 28.33 23.54 8.80
CA PHE A 538 29.12 22.32 8.85
C PHE A 538 29.75 22.03 7.48
N VAL A 539 28.95 22.02 6.40
CA VAL A 539 29.46 21.78 5.05
C VAL A 539 30.46 22.87 4.64
N ALA A 540 30.16 24.15 4.87
CA ALA A 540 31.07 25.24 4.53
C ALA A 540 32.42 25.12 5.26
N SER A 541 32.41 24.73 6.54
CA SER A 541 33.61 24.60 7.37
C SER A 541 34.53 23.44 6.94
N GLN A 542 33.96 22.32 6.50
CA GLN A 542 34.69 21.13 6.07
C GLN A 542 35.43 21.35 4.74
N PHE A 543 34.97 22.32 3.95
CA PHE A 543 35.46 22.55 2.61
C PHE A 543 35.84 24.02 2.41
N ARG A 544 36.91 24.45 3.10
CA ARG A 544 37.53 25.80 3.01
C ARG A 544 37.88 26.24 1.58
N ARG A 545 37.89 25.33 0.60
CA ARG A 545 38.09 25.62 -0.84
C ARG A 545 36.93 26.35 -1.51
N LEU A 546 35.83 26.60 -0.81
CA LEU A 546 34.71 27.42 -1.27
C LEU A 546 35.08 28.91 -1.55
N HIS A 547 36.28 29.34 -1.21
CA HIS A 547 36.68 30.75 -1.24
C HIS A 547 37.36 31.23 -2.54
N SER A 548 37.09 30.57 -3.68
CA SER A 548 37.62 30.98 -4.98
C SER A 548 37.21 32.43 -5.34
N LYS A 549 38.11 33.22 -5.94
CA LYS A 549 37.82 34.56 -6.46
C LYS A 549 36.59 34.57 -7.38
N GLN A 550 36.33 33.46 -8.10
CA GLN A 550 35.18 33.27 -8.97
C GLN A 550 33.86 33.16 -8.20
N LEU A 551 33.87 32.49 -7.04
CA LEU A 551 32.72 32.37 -6.13
C LEU A 551 32.37 33.72 -5.50
N ARG A 552 33.36 34.54 -5.13
CA ARG A 552 33.13 35.92 -4.64
C ARG A 552 32.42 36.78 -5.68
N HIS A 553 32.83 36.65 -6.95
CA HIS A 553 32.24 37.40 -8.04
C HIS A 553 30.79 36.96 -8.32
N LYS A 554 30.51 35.65 -8.39
CA LYS A 554 29.14 35.14 -8.49
C LYS A 554 28.30 35.56 -7.29
N PHE A 555 28.86 35.53 -6.09
CA PHE A 555 28.19 35.99 -4.88
C PHE A 555 27.74 37.46 -5.00
N ARG A 556 28.63 38.37 -5.44
CA ARG A 556 28.29 39.79 -5.67
C ARG A 556 27.21 39.97 -6.74
N ILE A 557 27.25 39.18 -7.81
CA ILE A 557 26.28 39.26 -8.91
C ILE A 557 24.91 38.75 -8.50
N HIS A 558 24.85 37.63 -7.77
CA HIS A 558 23.59 36.95 -7.46
C HIS A 558 22.99 37.38 -6.12
N SER A 559 23.78 37.94 -5.20
CA SER A 559 23.29 38.43 -3.91
C SER A 559 22.36 39.62 -4.08
N HIS A 560 21.15 39.51 -3.56
CA HIS A 560 20.18 40.60 -3.59
C HIS A 560 20.68 41.87 -2.86
N GLN A 561 21.41 41.70 -1.75
CA GLN A 561 21.99 42.80 -0.98
C GLN A 561 23.01 43.59 -1.81
N TRP A 562 23.93 42.91 -2.48
CA TRP A 562 24.93 43.54 -3.35
C TRP A 562 24.30 44.22 -4.57
N ARG A 563 23.31 43.58 -5.21
CA ARG A 563 22.58 44.17 -6.34
C ARG A 563 21.80 45.42 -5.93
N THR A 564 21.15 45.39 -4.77
CA THR A 564 20.38 46.52 -4.24
C THR A 564 21.31 47.68 -3.88
N TRP A 565 22.40 47.40 -3.16
CA TRP A 565 23.42 48.40 -2.85
C TRP A 565 24.00 49.02 -4.13
N ALA A 566 24.37 48.20 -5.13
CA ALA A 566 24.89 48.68 -6.40
C ALA A 566 23.86 49.54 -7.16
N ALA A 567 22.59 49.11 -7.22
CA ALA A 567 21.52 49.86 -7.85
C ALA A 567 21.31 51.22 -7.16
N CYS A 568 21.24 51.25 -5.82
CA CYS A 568 21.10 52.48 -5.05
C CYS A 568 22.32 53.40 -5.22
N PHE A 569 23.53 52.84 -5.26
CA PHE A 569 24.76 53.61 -5.47
C PHE A 569 24.78 54.25 -6.87
N ILE A 570 24.46 53.48 -7.91
CA ILE A 570 24.34 53.97 -9.30
C ILE A 570 23.26 55.05 -9.39
N GLN A 571 22.10 54.84 -8.77
CA GLN A 571 21.01 55.83 -8.72
C GLN A 571 21.46 57.13 -8.03
N ALA A 572 22.18 57.03 -6.91
CA ALA A 572 22.69 58.20 -6.20
C ALA A 572 23.76 58.95 -7.01
N ALA A 573 24.69 58.22 -7.65
CA ALA A 573 25.70 58.79 -8.53
C ALA A 573 25.06 59.50 -9.73
N TRP A 574 24.05 58.89 -10.35
CA TRP A 574 23.28 59.48 -11.45
C TRP A 574 22.55 60.75 -11.03
N ARG A 575 21.89 60.75 -9.87
CA ARG A 575 21.22 61.94 -9.33
C ARG A 575 22.21 63.09 -9.07
N ARG A 576 23.41 62.78 -8.54
CA ARG A 576 24.48 63.78 -8.35
C ARG A 576 24.98 64.33 -9.68
N PHE A 577 25.19 63.48 -10.68
CA PHE A 577 25.57 63.90 -12.03
C PHE A 577 24.51 64.81 -12.65
N LYS A 578 23.23 64.43 -12.57
CA LYS A 578 22.11 65.22 -13.09
C LYS A 578 22.04 66.59 -12.43
N LYS A 579 22.13 66.67 -11.10
CA LYS A 579 22.15 67.95 -10.35
C LYS A 579 23.34 68.83 -10.74
N ARG A 580 24.53 68.25 -10.96
CA ARG A 580 25.71 68.99 -11.45
C ARG A 580 25.54 69.50 -12.87
N LYS A 581 24.95 68.69 -13.76
CA LYS A 581 24.67 69.07 -15.15
C LYS A 581 23.64 70.21 -15.20
N GLU A 582 22.54 70.07 -14.46
CA GLU A 582 21.51 71.13 -14.33
C GLU A 582 22.11 72.42 -13.76
N ALA A 583 22.96 72.34 -12.73
CA ALA A 583 23.63 73.51 -12.15
C ALA A 583 24.71 74.13 -13.07
N ALA A 584 25.32 73.34 -13.96
CA ALA A 584 26.25 73.85 -14.96
C ALA A 584 25.50 74.51 -16.13
N GLU A 585 24.37 73.94 -16.55
CA GLU A 585 23.48 74.54 -17.55
C GLU A 585 22.86 75.85 -17.05
N LEU A 586 22.51 75.94 -15.76
CA LEU A 586 22.04 77.18 -15.12
C LEU A 586 23.14 78.24 -15.09
N ARG A 587 24.36 77.87 -14.68
CA ARG A 587 25.52 78.78 -14.70
C ARG A 587 25.86 79.28 -16.10
N ALA A 588 25.80 78.41 -17.11
CA ALA A 588 26.01 78.84 -18.50
C ALA A 588 24.90 79.77 -19.01
N ARG A 589 23.66 79.67 -18.50
CA ARG A 589 22.59 80.64 -18.78
C ARG A 589 22.81 81.97 -18.06
N GLU A 590 23.21 81.93 -16.80
CA GLU A 590 23.53 83.12 -16.01
C GLU A 590 24.76 83.88 -16.57
N GLU A 591 25.77 83.18 -17.09
CA GLU A 591 26.93 83.78 -17.77
C GLU A 591 26.54 84.44 -19.10
N ASN A 592 25.65 83.82 -19.90
CA ASN A 592 25.11 84.43 -21.12
C ASN A 592 24.20 85.65 -20.85
N GLU A 593 23.49 85.66 -19.72
CA GLU A 593 22.70 86.82 -19.24
C GLU A 593 23.59 87.92 -18.62
N ALA A 594 24.75 87.56 -18.06
CA ALA A 594 25.73 88.52 -17.54
C ALA A 594 26.54 89.22 -18.65
N GLU A 595 26.82 88.55 -19.77
CA GLU A 595 27.42 89.19 -20.96
C GLU A 595 26.48 90.20 -21.64
N THR A 596 25.16 90.05 -21.48
CA THR A 596 24.17 91.02 -22.00
C THR A 596 23.93 92.21 -21.05
N HIS A 597 24.40 92.15 -19.79
CA HIS A 597 24.20 93.19 -18.78
C HIS A 597 25.50 93.70 -18.13
N ALA A 598 26.56 93.92 -18.91
CA ALA A 598 27.74 94.65 -18.45
C ALA A 598 27.56 96.18 -18.57
N THR A 599 26.75 96.81 -17.71
CA THR A 599 26.90 98.21 -17.24
C THR A 599 26.00 98.52 -16.03
N ARG A 600 26.40 98.11 -14.82
CA ARG A 600 26.35 98.93 -13.56
C ARG A 600 26.76 98.13 -12.30
N SER A 601 27.95 98.45 -11.81
CA SER A 601 28.39 98.66 -10.42
C SER A 601 27.64 98.00 -9.22
N ASN A 602 28.44 97.19 -8.50
CA ASN A 602 28.67 97.05 -7.05
C ASN A 602 27.72 96.31 -6.07
N ARG A 603 28.27 95.19 -5.57
CA ARG A 603 28.39 94.70 -4.17
C ARG A 603 27.17 94.65 -3.25
N LYS A 604 26.84 93.42 -2.82
CA LYS A 604 27.01 92.98 -1.42
C LYS A 604 27.06 91.45 -1.32
N GLY A 605 28.10 90.95 -0.64
CA GLY A 605 28.24 89.54 -0.33
C GLY A 605 27.25 89.11 0.76
N MET A 606 26.73 87.90 0.62
CA MET A 606 26.06 87.18 1.69
C MET A 606 26.35 85.69 1.48
N ASP A 607 27.23 85.14 2.32
CA ASP A 607 27.50 83.72 2.40
C ASP A 607 26.21 83.01 2.84
N VAL A 608 25.66 82.17 1.95
CA VAL A 608 24.61 81.21 2.29
C VAL A 608 25.23 79.83 2.28
N ASN A 609 25.44 79.33 3.50
CA ASN A 609 25.86 77.99 3.83
C ASN A 609 24.89 76.97 3.20
N SER A 610 25.31 76.26 2.16
CA SER A 610 24.55 75.16 1.54
C SER A 610 24.91 73.83 2.22
N GLY A 611 24.54 73.73 3.50
CA GLY A 611 24.71 72.54 4.32
C GLY A 611 23.36 71.92 4.70
N ALA A 612 22.61 71.39 3.72
CA ALA A 612 21.42 70.57 3.99
C ALA A 612 21.01 69.83 2.72
N ASP A 613 21.62 68.66 2.47
CA ASP A 613 21.18 67.66 1.48
C ASP A 613 22.16 66.46 1.41
N SER A 614 23.34 66.59 2.03
CA SER A 614 24.35 65.52 2.07
C SER A 614 23.97 64.33 2.95
N GLU A 615 23.08 64.51 3.93
CA GLU A 615 22.76 63.46 4.92
C GLU A 615 21.93 62.30 4.36
N VAL A 616 21.11 62.52 3.31
CA VAL A 616 20.16 61.50 2.84
C VAL A 616 20.85 60.29 2.16
N VAL A 617 22.10 60.44 1.72
CA VAL A 617 22.86 59.39 1.00
C VAL A 617 23.77 58.57 1.93
N SER A 618 23.90 58.95 3.21
CA SER A 618 24.81 58.29 4.16
C SER A 618 24.30 56.97 4.77
N SER A 619 23.06 56.55 4.48
CA SER A 619 22.39 55.47 5.23
C SER A 619 22.51 54.05 4.66
N LEU A 620 23.07 53.85 3.46
CA LEU A 620 23.28 52.48 2.92
C LEU A 620 24.69 52.00 3.24
N GLN A 621 24.81 51.31 4.37
CA GLN A 621 26.04 50.65 4.78
C GLN A 621 26.46 49.66 3.69
N LYS A 622 27.72 49.76 3.24
CA LYS A 622 28.29 48.81 2.28
C LYS A 622 28.14 47.40 2.86
N PRO A 623 27.53 46.44 2.14
CA PRO A 623 27.46 45.06 2.59
C PRO A 623 28.86 44.56 2.96
N ALA A 624 28.98 43.87 4.10
CA ALA A 624 30.26 43.32 4.52
C ALA A 624 30.80 42.38 3.43
N GLU A 625 32.04 42.62 3.01
CA GLU A 625 32.72 41.65 2.17
C GLU A 625 33.12 40.47 3.06
N PRO A 626 32.79 39.22 2.67
CA PRO A 626 33.33 38.10 3.40
C PRO A 626 34.85 38.17 3.27
N ASP A 627 35.54 38.20 4.41
CA ASP A 627 36.98 38.39 4.46
C ASP A 627 37.69 37.07 4.21
N PHE A 628 37.87 36.76 2.93
CA PHE A 628 38.55 35.55 2.51
C PHE A 628 40.08 35.73 2.38
N SER A 629 40.68 36.66 3.14
CA SER A 629 42.12 36.99 3.05
C SER A 629 42.99 36.22 4.06
N VAL A 630 42.43 35.26 4.77
CA VAL A 630 43.21 34.38 5.66
C VAL A 630 43.71 33.20 4.85
N ASP A 631 45.02 33.24 4.58
CA ASP A 631 45.90 32.20 4.04
C ASP A 631 46.11 32.19 2.50
N GLU A 632 47.05 33.03 2.05
CA GLU A 632 48.06 32.58 1.06
C GLU A 632 49.06 31.64 1.72
#